data_AF-A0A3D5PQV1-F1
#
_entry.id   AF-A0A3D5PQV1-F1
#
_cell.length_a   1.000
_cell.length_b   1.000
_cell.length_c   1.000
_cell.angle_alpha   90.00
_cell.angle_beta   90.00
_cell.angle_gamma   90.00
#
_symmetry.space_group_name_H-M   'P 1'
#
loop_
_entity.id
_entity.type
_entity.pdbx_description
1 polymer ?
#
loop_
_entity_poly.entity_id
_entity_poly.type
_entity_poly.pdbx_seq_one_letter_code
_entity_poly.pdbx_strand_id
1 'polypeptide(L)'
;MPCQNRSKPEPAVVAIQSLSDLNTPYALLRRISVYAPIAVVERTSFQITAGDSKVKNFDTKPTCHRKYRQDCGCHMYLEVDAFPELVLVRAPTLERGQDVGTPPDRWVFTEARHPMFQIPDDALPRYLGWHVSTKLRRVDDDSEVSTVVTVTAKPGIERALGEVLRTVRTHANSQDGCVNYYAQRDVHNRCTFVISETCSNRITFEARGVSAHIDVYKRAVGTLVDARGANVTRAMM
;
A
#
# COMPACT_ATOMS: atom_id res chain seq x y z
N MET A 1 -6.94 30.09 32.81
CA MET A 1 -7.65 28.99 32.12
C MET A 1 -6.65 28.17 31.35
N PRO A 2 -6.35 26.90 31.70
CA PRO A 2 -5.51 26.06 30.86
C PRO A 2 -6.40 25.25 29.93
N CYS A 3 -6.36 25.62 28.66
CA CYS A 3 -6.89 24.82 27.56
C CYS A 3 -5.75 23.97 27.00
N GLN A 4 -6.07 22.69 26.73
CA GLN A 4 -5.51 21.77 25.73
C GLN A 4 -4.83 20.52 26.28
N ASN A 5 -5.66 19.49 26.47
CA ASN A 5 -5.34 18.14 26.02
C ASN A 5 -4.94 18.20 24.53
N ARG A 6 -3.64 18.22 24.24
CA ARG A 6 -3.16 17.70 22.96
C ARG A 6 -3.14 16.19 23.11
N SER A 7 -4.01 15.51 22.37
CA SER A 7 -3.89 14.07 22.12
C SER A 7 -2.43 13.77 21.76
N LYS A 8 -1.85 12.74 22.38
CA LYS A 8 -0.52 12.27 22.02
C LYS A 8 -0.50 12.05 20.49
N PRO A 9 0.53 12.53 19.76
CA PRO A 9 0.64 12.24 18.35
C PRO A 9 0.65 10.71 18.16
N GLU A 10 -0.09 10.24 17.17
CA GLU A 10 -0.07 8.83 16.80
C GLU A 10 1.37 8.39 16.46
N PRO A 11 1.75 7.15 16.80
CA PRO A 11 3.13 6.73 16.70
C PRO A 11 3.59 6.70 15.24
N ALA A 12 4.59 7.51 14.91
CA ALA A 12 5.34 7.35 13.67
C ALA A 12 6.02 5.98 13.66
N VAL A 13 6.01 5.27 12.54
CA VAL A 13 6.72 3.98 12.40
C VAL A 13 8.01 4.18 11.64
N VAL A 14 9.13 3.65 12.15
CA VAL A 14 10.44 3.86 11.54
C VAL A 14 10.89 2.64 10.75
N ALA A 15 11.24 2.82 9.46
CA ALA A 15 11.89 1.82 8.61
C ALA A 15 13.33 2.24 8.30
N ILE A 16 14.22 1.27 8.03
CA ILE A 16 15.58 1.53 7.58
C ILE A 16 15.66 1.26 6.08
N GLN A 17 15.91 2.31 5.28
CA GLN A 17 15.88 2.25 3.83
C GLN A 17 17.26 2.45 3.20
N SER A 18 17.60 1.60 2.23
CA SER A 18 18.83 1.76 1.43
C SER A 18 18.82 3.07 0.63
N LEU A 19 19.96 3.77 0.62
CA LEU A 19 20.13 5.03 -0.12
C LEU A 19 20.64 4.83 -1.54
N SER A 20 21.08 3.62 -1.90
CA SER A 20 21.64 3.33 -3.23
C SER A 20 20.58 3.25 -4.33
N ASP A 21 19.29 3.14 -3.96
CA ASP A 21 18.15 3.23 -4.88
C ASP A 21 17.84 4.70 -5.29
N LEU A 22 18.62 5.66 -4.77
CA LEU A 22 18.49 7.08 -5.02
C LEU A 22 19.49 7.50 -6.11
N ASN A 23 19.09 7.43 -7.37
CA ASN A 23 19.84 7.97 -8.51
C ASN A 23 19.86 9.52 -8.46
N THR A 24 20.52 10.09 -7.45
CA THR A 24 20.44 11.52 -7.10
C THR A 24 21.81 12.17 -7.31
N PRO A 25 21.90 13.30 -8.04
CA PRO A 25 23.17 13.96 -8.34
C PRO A 25 23.90 14.55 -7.11
N TYR A 26 23.26 14.58 -5.93
CA TYR A 26 23.82 15.09 -4.68
C TYR A 26 24.45 14.01 -3.77
N ALA A 27 24.52 12.76 -4.23
CA ALA A 27 25.09 11.64 -3.47
C ALA A 27 26.60 11.78 -3.20
N LEU A 28 27.30 12.69 -3.89
CA LEU A 28 28.76 12.70 -3.92
C LEU A 28 29.44 13.42 -2.74
N LEU A 29 28.76 14.20 -1.89
CA LEU A 29 29.49 15.10 -0.98
C LEU A 29 29.04 15.28 0.47
N ARG A 30 28.14 14.49 1.06
CA ARG A 30 27.91 14.56 2.53
C ARG A 30 27.66 13.20 3.17
N ARG A 31 28.72 12.66 3.80
CA ARG A 31 28.77 11.54 4.78
C ARG A 31 27.90 10.31 4.45
N ILE A 32 28.51 9.39 3.70
CA ILE A 32 28.52 7.92 3.84
C ILE A 32 27.44 7.37 4.78
N SER A 33 26.22 7.26 4.28
CA SER A 33 25.20 6.43 4.92
C SER A 33 24.60 5.55 3.83
N VAL A 34 24.85 4.24 3.91
CA VAL A 34 24.31 3.28 2.92
C VAL A 34 22.81 3.06 3.14
N TYR A 35 22.33 3.38 4.35
CA TYR A 35 20.95 3.24 4.80
C TYR A 35 20.55 4.43 5.67
N ALA A 36 19.36 4.99 5.48
CA ALA A 36 18.81 5.98 6.41
C ALA A 36 17.52 5.51 7.06
N PRO A 37 17.32 5.82 8.36
CA PRO A 37 16.02 5.67 8.99
C PRO A 37 15.02 6.68 8.39
N ILE A 38 13.81 6.21 8.17
CA ILE A 38 12.68 6.96 7.65
C ILE A 38 11.51 6.73 8.59
N ALA A 39 10.94 7.81 9.10
CA ALA A 39 9.70 7.80 9.83
C ALA A 39 8.53 7.88 8.85
N VAL A 40 7.57 6.98 8.97
CA VAL A 40 6.33 6.97 8.22
C VAL A 40 5.26 7.56 9.11
N VAL A 41 4.65 8.65 8.66
CA VAL A 41 3.61 9.38 9.39
C VAL A 41 2.38 9.55 8.53
N GLU A 42 1.22 9.69 9.16
CA GLU A 42 0.01 10.08 8.45
C GLU A 42 0.14 11.49 7.87
N ARG A 43 -0.41 11.68 6.67
CA ARG A 43 -0.48 12.96 5.97
C ARG A 43 -1.14 14.04 6.82
N THR A 44 -2.23 13.69 7.49
CA THR A 44 -3.03 14.55 8.39
C THR A 44 -2.21 15.06 9.58
N SER A 45 -1.18 14.31 9.99
CA SER A 45 -0.29 14.63 11.10
C SER A 45 0.99 15.35 10.68
N PHE A 46 1.20 15.58 9.38
CA PHE A 46 2.39 16.25 8.84
C PHE A 46 2.07 17.68 8.37
N GLN A 47 2.84 18.65 8.85
CA GLN A 47 2.72 20.05 8.44
C GLN A 47 4.09 20.70 8.27
N ILE A 48 4.25 21.49 7.20
CA ILE A 48 5.40 22.39 7.04
C ILE A 48 5.07 23.68 7.79
N THR A 49 5.80 23.94 8.87
CA THR A 49 5.56 25.11 9.72
C THR A 49 6.38 26.34 9.31
N ALA A 50 7.47 26.14 8.57
CA ALA A 50 8.32 27.21 8.05
C ALA A 50 9.13 26.74 6.83
N GLY A 51 9.55 27.69 5.99
CA GLY A 51 10.51 27.43 4.91
C GLY A 51 9.97 26.66 3.70
N ASP A 52 8.65 26.58 3.52
CA ASP A 52 8.00 25.87 2.40
C ASP A 52 8.52 26.32 1.02
N SER A 53 8.72 27.62 0.83
CA SER A 53 9.26 28.17 -0.43
C SER A 53 10.65 27.64 -0.82
N LYS A 54 11.39 27.07 0.15
CA LYS A 54 12.71 26.48 -0.03
C LYS A 54 12.67 24.97 -0.27
N VAL A 55 11.49 24.34 -0.23
CA VAL A 55 11.31 22.93 -0.52
C VAL A 55 11.05 22.76 -2.03
N LYS A 56 11.81 21.86 -2.67
CA LYS A 56 11.70 21.56 -4.10
C LYS A 56 11.52 20.07 -4.32
N ASN A 57 10.69 19.73 -5.31
CA ASN A 57 10.55 18.37 -5.77
C ASN A 57 11.77 17.96 -6.59
N PHE A 58 12.23 16.74 -6.38
CA PHE A 58 13.19 16.08 -7.23
C PHE A 58 12.70 14.66 -7.55
N ASP A 59 12.01 14.55 -8.68
CA ASP A 59 11.25 13.35 -9.03
C ASP A 59 12.12 12.45 -9.91
N THR A 60 12.85 11.53 -9.29
CA THR A 60 13.62 10.51 -10.02
C THR A 60 12.75 9.37 -10.55
N LYS A 61 11.52 9.26 -10.07
CA LYS A 61 10.50 8.29 -10.52
C LYS A 61 9.16 9.05 -10.58
N PRO A 62 8.28 8.79 -11.56
CA PRO A 62 7.00 9.51 -11.71
C PRO A 62 6.09 9.44 -10.48
N THR A 63 6.20 8.36 -9.71
CA THR A 63 5.30 8.05 -8.59
C THR A 63 5.90 8.36 -7.22
N CYS A 64 7.09 8.97 -7.16
CA CYS A 64 7.83 9.18 -5.93
C CYS A 64 8.41 10.60 -5.88
N HIS A 65 7.72 11.46 -5.16
CA HIS A 65 7.99 12.88 -5.08
C HIS A 65 8.87 13.20 -3.88
N ARG A 66 10.17 13.31 -4.11
CA ARG A 66 11.15 13.56 -3.05
C ARG A 66 11.34 15.05 -2.85
N LYS A 67 11.26 15.49 -1.60
CA LYS A 67 11.24 16.91 -1.23
C LYS A 67 12.58 17.27 -0.62
N TYR A 68 13.34 18.08 -1.35
CA TYR A 68 14.66 18.53 -0.95
C TYR A 68 14.64 20.00 -0.56
N ARG A 69 15.40 20.35 0.47
CA ARG A 69 15.69 21.76 0.76
C ARG A 69 16.67 22.31 -0.28
N GLN A 70 16.27 23.37 -0.99
CA GLN A 70 17.02 23.99 -2.07
C GLN A 70 18.43 24.44 -1.65
N ASP A 71 18.55 25.10 -0.50
CA ASP A 71 19.82 25.72 -0.08
C ASP A 71 20.92 24.69 0.24
N CYS A 72 20.56 23.48 0.67
CA CYS A 72 21.51 22.52 1.23
C CYS A 72 21.39 21.11 0.67
N GLY A 73 20.41 20.83 -0.19
CA GLY A 73 20.19 19.52 -0.80
C GLY A 73 19.78 18.43 0.20
N CYS A 74 19.30 18.80 1.39
CA CYS A 74 18.82 17.81 2.37
C CYS A 74 17.47 17.24 1.92
N HIS A 75 17.39 15.92 1.80
CA HIS A 75 16.12 15.22 1.61
C HIS A 75 15.32 15.32 2.91
N MET A 76 14.19 16.04 2.89
CA MET A 76 13.39 16.30 4.08
C MET A 76 12.32 15.22 4.27
N TYR A 77 11.52 15.01 3.24
CA TYR A 77 10.45 14.00 3.22
C TYR A 77 10.16 13.58 1.77
N LEU A 78 9.38 12.52 1.61
CA LEU A 78 8.84 12.13 0.30
C LEU A 78 7.38 11.72 0.39
N GLU A 79 6.74 11.83 -0.76
CA GLU A 79 5.36 11.46 -1.02
C GLU A 79 5.37 10.37 -2.09
N VAL A 80 4.53 9.36 -1.95
CA VAL A 80 4.46 8.24 -2.88
C VAL A 80 3.01 8.08 -3.30
N ASP A 81 2.74 8.07 -4.60
CA ASP A 81 1.37 8.04 -5.13
C ASP A 81 0.58 6.80 -4.73
N ALA A 82 1.28 5.69 -4.49
CA ALA A 82 0.66 4.45 -4.00
C ALA A 82 0.17 4.55 -2.54
N PHE A 83 0.64 5.55 -1.78
CA PHE A 83 0.32 5.77 -0.37
C PHE A 83 0.06 7.28 -0.12
N PRO A 84 -0.96 7.89 -0.75
CA PRO A 84 -1.20 9.34 -0.70
C PRO A 84 -1.49 9.84 0.73
N GLU A 85 -1.99 8.97 1.59
CA GLU A 85 -2.29 9.20 3.00
C GLU A 85 -1.04 9.20 3.90
N LEU A 86 0.13 8.82 3.38
CA LEU A 86 1.37 8.75 4.15
C LEU A 86 2.38 9.80 3.67
N VAL A 87 3.20 10.25 4.62
CA VAL A 87 4.40 11.05 4.37
C VAL A 87 5.58 10.32 4.99
N LEU A 88 6.64 10.14 4.20
CA LEU A 88 7.87 9.49 4.66
C LEU A 88 8.88 10.58 4.99
N VAL A 89 9.12 10.82 6.28
CA VAL A 89 10.03 11.84 6.80
C VAL A 89 11.41 11.23 7.05
N ARG A 90 12.46 11.96 6.68
CA ARG A 90 13.84 11.53 6.91
C ARG A 90 14.20 11.78 8.37
N ALA A 91 14.16 10.75 9.21
CA ALA A 91 14.45 10.87 10.63
C ALA A 91 15.78 11.59 10.96
N PRO A 92 16.87 11.47 10.17
CA PRO A 92 18.10 12.22 10.40
C PRO A 92 18.00 13.75 10.23
N THR A 93 16.87 14.29 9.75
CA THR A 93 16.62 15.74 9.71
C THR A 93 16.02 16.27 11.01
N LEU A 94 15.70 15.41 11.97
CA LEU A 94 15.25 15.79 13.30
C LEU A 94 16.45 16.17 14.19
N GLU A 95 16.18 16.93 15.23
CA GLU A 95 17.21 17.33 16.18
C GLU A 95 17.76 16.11 16.93
N ARG A 96 19.05 16.17 17.28
CA ARG A 96 19.70 15.05 17.98
C ARG A 96 19.01 14.80 19.33
N GLY A 97 18.67 13.55 19.59
CA GLY A 97 18.03 13.13 20.84
C GLY A 97 16.52 13.39 20.88
N GLN A 98 15.94 13.90 19.79
CA GLN A 98 14.49 14.01 19.67
C GLN A 98 13.87 12.62 19.54
N ASP A 99 12.81 12.36 20.31
CA ASP A 99 12.06 11.12 20.24
C ASP A 99 11.26 11.05 18.93
N VAL A 100 11.46 9.97 18.19
CA VAL A 100 10.79 9.67 16.91
C VAL A 100 9.52 8.83 17.10
N GLY A 101 9.16 8.51 18.34
CA GLY A 101 7.95 7.80 18.73
C GLY A 101 8.11 6.29 18.78
N THR A 102 8.77 5.66 17.80
CA THR A 102 9.03 4.21 17.80
C THR A 102 10.43 3.86 17.33
N PRO A 103 11.03 2.77 17.85
CA PRO A 103 12.27 2.24 17.27
C PRO A 103 12.03 1.70 15.86
N PRO A 104 13.10 1.59 15.03
CA PRO A 104 13.00 0.93 13.75
C PRO A 104 12.39 -0.46 13.83
N ASP A 105 11.53 -0.81 12.87
CA ASP A 105 10.79 -2.08 12.89
C ASP A 105 11.09 -3.00 11.70
N ARG A 106 11.82 -2.53 10.69
CA ARG A 106 12.21 -3.32 9.50
C ARG A 106 13.29 -2.66 8.64
N TRP A 107 13.90 -3.49 7.80
CA TRP A 107 14.77 -3.09 6.69
C TRP A 107 14.03 -3.23 5.35
N VAL A 108 14.13 -2.21 4.49
CA VAL A 108 13.54 -2.20 3.14
C VAL A 108 14.61 -1.92 2.08
N PHE A 109 14.40 -2.44 0.88
CA PHE A 109 15.35 -2.40 -0.24
C PHE A 109 16.69 -3.07 0.08
N THR A 110 16.65 -4.24 0.71
CA THR A 110 17.85 -4.93 1.23
C THR A 110 18.84 -5.39 0.17
N GLU A 111 18.37 -5.62 -1.06
CA GLU A 111 19.20 -5.94 -2.22
C GLU A 111 19.87 -4.72 -2.85
N ALA A 112 19.33 -3.52 -2.64
CA ALA A 112 19.95 -2.28 -3.12
C ALA A 112 21.14 -1.85 -2.25
N ARG A 113 21.56 -2.63 -1.24
CA ARG A 113 22.68 -2.26 -0.38
C ARG A 113 24.00 -2.18 -1.15
N HIS A 114 24.85 -1.25 -0.74
CA HIS A 114 26.23 -1.26 -1.19
C HIS A 114 26.94 -2.55 -0.72
N PRO A 115 27.77 -3.21 -1.55
CA PRO A 115 28.43 -4.48 -1.19
C PRO A 115 29.28 -4.42 0.08
N MET A 116 29.84 -3.25 0.39
CA MET A 116 30.64 -3.03 1.62
C MET A 116 29.81 -2.86 2.90
N PHE A 117 28.48 -2.79 2.81
CA PHE A 117 27.61 -2.65 3.98
C PHE A 117 26.95 -3.97 4.32
N GLN A 118 27.15 -4.41 5.56
CA GLN A 118 26.46 -5.54 6.12
C GLN A 118 25.31 -5.03 6.97
N ILE A 119 24.09 -5.50 6.67
CA ILE A 119 22.94 -5.27 7.54
C ILE A 119 23.21 -6.04 8.85
N PRO A 120 23.12 -5.38 10.02
CA PRO A 120 23.29 -6.05 11.31
C PRO A 120 22.34 -7.23 11.51
N ASP A 121 22.73 -8.17 12.38
CA ASP A 121 21.82 -9.22 12.83
C ASP A 121 21.03 -8.77 14.05
N ASP A 122 20.02 -7.93 13.79
CA ASP A 122 19.16 -7.28 14.79
C ASP A 122 17.78 -7.95 14.91
N ALA A 123 17.60 -9.12 14.28
CA ALA A 123 16.34 -9.84 14.16
C ALA A 123 15.17 -9.05 13.51
N LEU A 124 15.43 -7.87 12.94
CA LEU A 124 14.39 -7.12 12.24
C LEU A 124 14.03 -7.79 10.90
N PRO A 125 12.76 -7.75 10.48
CA PRO A 125 12.33 -8.20 9.16
C PRO A 125 13.08 -7.48 8.03
N ARG A 126 13.37 -8.22 6.95
CA ARG A 126 14.19 -7.78 5.81
C ARG A 126 13.39 -7.93 4.51
N TYR A 127 13.16 -6.83 3.80
CA TYR A 127 12.34 -6.80 2.58
C TYR A 127 13.12 -6.28 1.36
N LEU A 128 12.88 -6.90 0.20
CA LEU A 128 13.51 -6.54 -1.07
C LEU A 128 13.04 -5.18 -1.61
N GLY A 129 11.84 -4.76 -1.24
CA GLY A 129 11.24 -3.49 -1.65
C GLY A 129 10.56 -2.77 -0.49
N TRP A 130 9.76 -1.76 -0.82
CA TRP A 130 8.91 -1.11 0.16
C TRP A 130 7.89 -2.11 0.73
N HIS A 131 7.77 -2.13 2.05
CA HIS A 131 6.76 -2.90 2.77
C HIS A 131 6.13 -1.98 3.82
N VAL A 132 4.81 -1.98 3.93
CA VAL A 132 4.09 -1.19 4.96
C VAL A 132 4.22 -1.93 6.30
N SER A 133 4.33 -1.19 7.41
CA SER A 133 4.38 -1.82 8.73
C SER A 133 3.03 -2.42 9.09
N THR A 134 3.02 -3.56 9.77
CA THR A 134 1.82 -4.09 10.43
C THR A 134 1.36 -3.21 11.59
N LYS A 135 2.22 -2.31 12.10
CA LYS A 135 1.89 -1.33 13.15
C LYS A 135 1.15 -0.10 12.62
N LEU A 136 1.14 0.10 11.30
CA LEU A 136 0.45 1.19 10.59
C LEU A 136 -0.97 0.78 10.14
N ARG A 137 -1.60 -0.21 10.82
CA ARG A 137 -2.99 -0.61 10.54
C ARG A 137 -3.87 0.62 10.53
N ARG A 138 -4.56 0.89 9.41
CA ARG A 138 -5.58 1.92 9.35
C ARG A 138 -6.75 1.49 10.23
N VAL A 139 -7.44 2.42 10.88
CA VAL A 139 -8.74 2.13 11.53
C VAL A 139 -9.72 1.49 10.53
N ASP A 140 -9.61 1.91 9.27
CA ASP A 140 -10.36 1.39 8.12
C ASP A 140 -9.92 0.00 7.64
N ASP A 141 -8.72 -0.46 8.01
CA ASP A 141 -8.21 -1.77 7.59
C ASP A 141 -8.92 -2.92 8.31
N ASP A 142 -9.76 -2.69 9.32
CA ASP A 142 -10.62 -3.71 9.92
C ASP A 142 -12.08 -3.65 9.40
N SER A 143 -12.39 -2.70 8.50
CA SER A 143 -13.73 -2.56 7.92
C SER A 143 -13.99 -3.53 6.77
N GLU A 144 -15.19 -4.11 6.73
CA GLU A 144 -15.59 -4.99 5.63
C GLU A 144 -15.58 -4.24 4.29
N VAL A 145 -15.03 -4.90 3.26
CA VAL A 145 -14.98 -4.35 1.90
C VAL A 145 -15.88 -5.19 1.01
N SER A 146 -16.84 -4.55 0.34
CA SER A 146 -17.73 -5.21 -0.61
C SER A 146 -17.46 -4.74 -2.04
N THR A 147 -17.53 -5.65 -3.00
CA THR A 147 -17.38 -5.35 -4.42
C THR A 147 -18.47 -6.05 -5.21
N VAL A 148 -19.08 -5.34 -6.16
CA VAL A 148 -20.05 -5.89 -7.09
C VAL A 148 -19.46 -5.85 -8.49
N VAL A 149 -19.31 -7.02 -9.10
CA VAL A 149 -18.79 -7.19 -10.47
C VAL A 149 -19.92 -7.72 -11.34
N THR A 150 -20.17 -7.04 -12.45
CA THR A 150 -21.05 -7.53 -13.50
C THR A 150 -20.21 -8.08 -14.65
N VAL A 151 -20.48 -9.31 -15.05
CA VAL A 151 -19.84 -9.94 -16.21
C VAL A 151 -20.89 -10.36 -17.22
N THR A 152 -20.60 -10.14 -18.49
CA THR A 152 -21.46 -10.57 -19.60
C THR A 152 -20.74 -11.67 -20.38
N ALA A 153 -21.32 -12.87 -20.34
CA ALA A 153 -20.88 -14.02 -21.14
C ALA A 153 -21.03 -13.74 -22.63
N LYS A 154 -20.19 -14.39 -23.45
CA LYS A 154 -20.48 -14.47 -24.88
C LYS A 154 -21.76 -15.28 -25.11
N PRO A 155 -22.56 -14.98 -26.15
CA PRO A 155 -23.75 -15.76 -26.47
C PRO A 155 -23.43 -17.25 -26.68
N GLY A 156 -24.22 -18.14 -26.05
CA GLY A 156 -24.12 -19.59 -26.22
C GLY A 156 -23.13 -20.29 -25.28
N ILE A 157 -22.38 -19.55 -24.46
CA ILE A 157 -21.44 -20.11 -23.47
C ILE A 157 -21.78 -19.72 -22.02
N GLU A 158 -22.97 -19.15 -21.79
CA GLU A 158 -23.45 -18.75 -20.46
C GLU A 158 -23.47 -19.93 -19.47
N ARG A 159 -23.72 -21.16 -19.94
CA ARG A 159 -23.70 -22.35 -19.10
C ARG A 159 -22.29 -22.62 -18.57
N ALA A 160 -21.28 -22.54 -19.44
CA ALA A 160 -19.88 -22.77 -19.08
C ALA A 160 -19.39 -21.69 -18.11
N LEU A 161 -19.73 -20.41 -18.35
CA LEU A 161 -19.41 -19.34 -17.42
C LEU A 161 -20.08 -19.58 -16.04
N GLY A 162 -21.35 -19.96 -16.03
CA GLY A 162 -22.06 -20.27 -14.78
C GLY A 162 -21.44 -21.43 -13.98
N GLU A 163 -20.85 -22.42 -14.66
CA GLU A 163 -20.12 -23.51 -14.01
C GLU A 163 -18.81 -23.04 -13.38
N VAL A 164 -18.02 -22.25 -14.12
CA VAL A 164 -16.79 -21.64 -13.62
C VAL A 164 -17.09 -20.77 -12.38
N LEU A 165 -18.09 -19.89 -12.47
CA LEU A 165 -18.48 -19.01 -11.36
C LEU A 165 -18.94 -19.79 -10.12
N ARG A 166 -19.59 -20.94 -10.30
CA ARG A 166 -19.99 -21.81 -9.18
C ARG A 166 -18.79 -22.41 -8.47
N THR A 167 -17.80 -22.89 -9.22
CA THR A 167 -16.55 -23.43 -8.66
C THR A 167 -15.78 -22.35 -7.89
N VAL A 168 -15.69 -21.16 -8.48
CA VAL A 168 -15.04 -19.99 -7.86
C VAL A 168 -15.74 -19.62 -6.56
N ARG A 169 -17.07 -19.55 -6.55
CA ARG A 169 -17.87 -19.30 -5.34
C ARG A 169 -17.56 -20.29 -4.23
N THR A 170 -17.55 -21.59 -4.52
CA THR A 170 -17.26 -22.62 -3.51
C THR A 170 -15.87 -22.43 -2.92
N HIS A 171 -14.87 -22.16 -3.75
CA HIS A 171 -13.51 -21.93 -3.28
C HIS A 171 -13.38 -20.61 -2.50
N ALA A 172 -13.93 -19.52 -3.02
CA ALA A 172 -13.87 -18.20 -2.40
C ALA A 172 -14.44 -18.21 -0.97
N ASN A 173 -15.60 -18.83 -0.77
CA ASN A 173 -16.25 -18.94 0.55
C ASN A 173 -15.49 -19.86 1.54
N SER A 174 -14.52 -20.64 1.08
CA SER A 174 -13.66 -21.46 1.96
C SER A 174 -12.34 -20.77 2.34
N GLN A 175 -12.06 -19.59 1.77
CA GLN A 175 -10.84 -18.85 2.07
C GLN A 175 -11.00 -17.98 3.30
N ASP A 176 -9.95 -17.94 4.12
CA ASP A 176 -9.91 -17.12 5.33
C ASP A 176 -10.12 -15.63 5.00
N GLY A 177 -10.96 -14.96 5.78
CA GLY A 177 -11.37 -13.57 5.60
C GLY A 177 -12.30 -13.27 4.40
N CYS A 178 -12.83 -14.27 3.69
CA CYS A 178 -14.00 -14.09 2.83
C CYS A 178 -15.27 -14.20 3.67
N VAL A 179 -16.01 -13.09 3.82
CA VAL A 179 -17.28 -13.06 4.58
C VAL A 179 -18.39 -13.66 3.73
N ASN A 180 -18.46 -13.26 2.45
CA ASN A 180 -19.34 -13.90 1.49
C ASN A 180 -18.84 -13.72 0.05
N TYR A 181 -19.24 -14.66 -0.79
CA TYR A 181 -19.13 -14.60 -2.23
C TYR A 181 -20.43 -15.14 -2.83
N TYR A 182 -21.15 -14.28 -3.54
CA TYR A 182 -22.33 -14.64 -4.31
C TYR A 182 -22.06 -14.46 -5.81
N ALA A 183 -22.56 -15.41 -6.59
CA ALA A 183 -22.60 -15.31 -8.04
C ALA A 183 -24.00 -15.72 -8.48
N GLN A 184 -24.71 -14.77 -9.08
CA GLN A 184 -26.09 -14.94 -9.52
C GLN A 184 -26.19 -14.57 -10.99
N ARG A 185 -27.14 -15.21 -11.68
CA ARG A 185 -27.46 -14.87 -13.07
C ARG A 185 -28.56 -13.83 -13.06
N ASP A 186 -28.44 -12.84 -13.93
CA ASP A 186 -29.48 -11.86 -14.15
C ASP A 186 -30.74 -12.56 -14.72
N VAL A 187 -31.90 -12.20 -14.16
CA VAL A 187 -33.19 -12.80 -14.52
C VAL A 187 -33.72 -12.30 -15.87
N HIS A 188 -33.31 -11.10 -16.28
CA HIS A 188 -33.71 -10.45 -17.52
C HIS A 188 -32.69 -10.65 -18.64
N ASN A 189 -31.42 -10.85 -18.31
CA ASN A 189 -30.37 -11.15 -19.28
C ASN A 189 -29.58 -12.43 -18.92
N ARG A 190 -29.88 -13.51 -19.66
CA ARG A 190 -29.24 -14.82 -19.42
C ARG A 190 -27.73 -14.85 -19.62
N CYS A 191 -27.17 -13.89 -20.37
CA CYS A 191 -25.73 -13.77 -20.55
C CYS A 191 -25.06 -13.00 -19.41
N THR A 192 -25.81 -12.30 -18.58
CA THR A 192 -25.26 -11.44 -17.53
C THR A 192 -25.25 -12.17 -16.18
N PHE A 193 -24.13 -12.01 -15.47
CA PHE A 193 -23.95 -12.52 -14.12
C PHE A 193 -23.50 -11.37 -13.22
N VAL A 194 -24.08 -11.32 -12.03
CA VAL A 194 -23.72 -10.40 -10.96
C VAL A 194 -22.99 -11.19 -9.89
N ILE A 195 -21.81 -10.70 -9.54
CA ILE A 195 -20.94 -11.27 -8.53
C ILE A 195 -20.83 -10.24 -7.41
N SER A 196 -21.09 -10.63 -6.17
CA SER A 196 -20.82 -9.79 -5.01
C SER A 196 -19.86 -10.51 -4.07
N GLU A 197 -18.77 -9.85 -3.72
CA GLU A 197 -17.75 -10.37 -2.80
C GLU A 197 -17.63 -9.42 -1.62
N THR A 198 -17.67 -9.96 -0.40
CA THR A 198 -17.40 -9.24 0.83
C THR A 198 -16.22 -9.89 1.54
N CYS A 199 -15.22 -9.08 1.88
CA CYS A 199 -14.06 -9.49 2.64
C CYS A 199 -14.09 -8.85 4.03
N SER A 200 -13.60 -9.56 5.04
CA SER A 200 -13.60 -9.13 6.44
C SER A 200 -12.77 -7.87 6.68
N ASN A 201 -11.81 -7.62 5.80
CA ASN A 201 -11.02 -6.41 5.80
C ASN A 201 -10.41 -6.10 4.43
N ARG A 202 -9.92 -4.87 4.30
CA ARG A 202 -9.20 -4.38 3.13
C ARG A 202 -7.93 -5.15 2.81
N ILE A 203 -7.17 -5.57 3.82
CA ILE A 203 -5.91 -6.32 3.61
C ILE A 203 -6.21 -7.66 2.92
N THR A 204 -7.21 -8.39 3.41
CA THR A 204 -7.69 -9.63 2.79
C THR A 204 -8.21 -9.36 1.38
N PHE A 205 -8.99 -8.30 1.18
CA PHE A 205 -9.50 -7.93 -0.14
C PHE A 205 -8.37 -7.69 -1.16
N GLU A 206 -7.37 -6.88 -0.81
CA GLU A 206 -6.22 -6.57 -1.66
C GLU A 206 -5.35 -7.82 -1.93
N ALA A 207 -5.07 -8.62 -0.90
CA ALA A 207 -4.30 -9.86 -1.03
C ALA A 207 -4.98 -10.88 -1.96
N ARG A 208 -6.32 -10.95 -1.95
CA ARG A 208 -7.09 -11.81 -2.86
C ARG A 208 -6.99 -11.36 -4.31
N GLY A 209 -6.99 -10.05 -4.55
CA GLY A 209 -6.89 -9.44 -5.89
C GLY A 209 -5.60 -9.77 -6.66
N VAL A 210 -4.56 -10.21 -5.94
CA VAL A 210 -3.25 -10.62 -6.48
C VAL A 210 -2.91 -12.10 -6.20
N SER A 211 -3.85 -12.89 -5.70
CA SER A 211 -3.62 -14.30 -5.38
C SER A 211 -3.53 -15.19 -6.62
N ALA A 212 -2.77 -16.29 -6.57
CA ALA A 212 -2.68 -17.24 -7.69
C ALA A 212 -4.07 -17.79 -8.13
N HIS A 213 -5.02 -17.87 -7.19
CA HIS A 213 -6.41 -18.27 -7.47
C HIS A 213 -7.12 -17.26 -8.37
N ILE A 214 -6.93 -15.95 -8.16
CA ILE A 214 -7.58 -14.92 -8.98
C ILE A 214 -7.03 -14.88 -10.40
N ASP A 215 -5.79 -15.30 -10.62
CA ASP A 215 -5.19 -15.39 -11.96
C ASP A 215 -5.70 -16.62 -12.71
N VAL A 216 -5.98 -17.71 -12.01
CA VAL A 216 -6.73 -18.85 -12.58
C VAL A 216 -8.14 -18.41 -12.95
N TYR A 217 -8.82 -17.65 -12.09
CA TYR A 217 -10.13 -17.07 -12.39
C TYR A 217 -10.11 -16.16 -13.61
N LYS A 218 -9.19 -15.18 -13.66
CA LYS A 218 -9.05 -14.24 -14.79
C LYS A 218 -8.83 -14.97 -16.11
N ARG A 219 -8.01 -16.04 -16.11
CA ARG A 219 -7.78 -16.87 -17.31
C ARG A 219 -9.01 -17.67 -17.70
N ALA A 220 -9.68 -18.31 -16.75
CA ALA A 220 -10.88 -19.11 -17.01
C ALA A 220 -12.05 -18.27 -17.51
N VAL A 221 -12.22 -17.05 -16.99
CA VAL A 221 -13.31 -16.15 -17.36
C VAL A 221 -12.98 -15.34 -18.62
N GLY A 222 -11.71 -14.99 -18.85
CA GLY A 222 -11.29 -14.11 -19.96
C GLY A 222 -11.66 -14.61 -21.36
N THR A 223 -11.72 -15.93 -21.56
CA THR A 223 -12.16 -16.49 -22.86
C THR A 223 -13.68 -16.51 -23.00
N LEU A 224 -14.42 -16.37 -21.90
CA LEU A 224 -15.86 -16.60 -21.79
C LEU A 224 -16.71 -15.32 -21.74
N VAL A 225 -16.11 -14.14 -21.62
CA VAL A 225 -16.83 -12.86 -21.45
C VAL A 225 -16.60 -11.91 -22.62
N ASP A 226 -17.64 -11.14 -22.95
CA ASP A 226 -17.58 -10.03 -23.93
C ASP A 226 -17.41 -8.68 -23.24
N ALA A 227 -17.89 -8.55 -22.00
CA ALA A 227 -17.78 -7.31 -21.23
C ALA A 227 -17.65 -7.59 -19.73
N ARG A 228 -16.94 -6.69 -19.04
CA ARG A 228 -16.78 -6.70 -17.58
C ARG A 228 -16.89 -5.27 -17.05
N GLY A 229 -17.80 -5.08 -16.09
CA GLY A 229 -17.90 -3.86 -15.29
C GLY A 229 -17.69 -4.20 -13.82
N ALA A 230 -16.94 -3.37 -13.08
CA ALA A 230 -16.72 -3.55 -11.66
C ALA A 230 -17.03 -2.25 -10.92
N ASN A 231 -17.87 -2.35 -9.90
CA ASN A 231 -18.15 -1.27 -8.97
C ASN A 231 -17.70 -1.72 -7.58
N VAL A 232 -16.72 -1.03 -7.01
CA VAL A 232 -16.25 -1.26 -5.65
C VAL A 232 -17.05 -0.32 -4.75
N THR A 233 -17.76 -0.88 -3.76
CA THR A 233 -18.60 -0.08 -2.86
C THR A 233 -18.18 -0.38 -1.43
N ARG A 234 -17.66 0.65 -0.73
CA ARG A 234 -17.24 0.48 0.65
C ARG A 234 -18.49 0.30 1.53
N ALA A 235 -18.60 -0.83 2.22
CA ALA A 235 -19.62 -1.00 3.24
C ALA A 235 -19.12 -0.30 4.51
N MET A 236 -19.59 0.92 4.75
CA MET A 236 -19.44 1.55 6.06
C MET A 236 -20.51 0.96 6.98
N MET A 237 -20.09 0.14 7.94
CA MET A 237 -20.82 -0.07 9.19
C MET A 237 -20.07 0.64 10.31
#